data_AF-A0AAJ2UA39-F1
#
_entry.id   AF-A0AAJ2UA39-F1
#
_cell.length_a   1.000
_cell.length_b   1.000
_cell.length_c   1.000
_cell.angle_alpha   90.00
_cell.angle_beta   90.00
_cell.angle_gamma   90.00
#
_symmetry.space_group_name_H-M   'P 1'
#
loop_
_entity.id
_entity.type
_entity.pdbx_description
1 polymer ?
#
loop_
_entity_poly.entity_id
_entity_poly.type
_entity_poly.pdbx_seq_one_letter_code
_entity_poly.pdbx_strand_id
1 'polypeptide(L)'
;MSNETSSSSSSSSTSVSSSSSTSSSSSSSASTSASSSTSSQLPAAGTWKDDFPDIDSNGILGIASEFNIFAKTIQNTNSQSIKGSAATEELDTSPWNIFGTSGISYIQKTLNTTSSFESNADTLIFGDSNSFTYASQYSQYDLNPSINGLELTGFTGKLRQDIVGSKYIDFDEEFDRLDSNVSKVASYVKSSGHTPVVTSPGWEYNRQIDASNVDITNGNTKFINITASDLPTNWGSLTLTGVSDVSNVVFVVDTSGDDSSSDLNYSMSSVSGSSGKNISFIFYNNSSSPSAYTGSITLGFSVSQACSVIAPEATVSLANTSFSGNVVAKKVISTYTTQNDSKASDIDLPSDTSSLGNISVSNIPSVDFGQLGINSVDIANGNWSQNLSISGSKGQELKISVALSNNFENETSGQTADQVQWSLVDSENNQTIPFSTSDPPTASIDYTIQNNNTQESPLKNYYFQISNLKSVKYSGNYKATLTWTFTDGP
;
A
#
# COMPACT_ATOMS: atom_id res chain seq x y z
N MET A 1 -72.54 -13.71 -18.70
CA MET A 1 -73.88 -13.74 -18.09
C MET A 1 -73.76 -12.99 -16.76
N SER A 2 -73.69 -11.66 -16.73
CA SER A 2 -74.63 -10.62 -17.18
C SER A 2 -75.85 -10.52 -16.26
N ASN A 3 -75.84 -9.52 -15.37
CA ASN A 3 -76.84 -8.43 -15.22
C ASN A 3 -76.58 -7.74 -13.87
N GLU A 4 -76.13 -6.50 -13.85
CA GLU A 4 -76.90 -5.25 -14.00
C GLU A 4 -77.92 -5.02 -12.88
N THR A 5 -77.72 -3.93 -12.14
CA THR A 5 -78.79 -3.06 -11.66
C THR A 5 -78.24 -1.64 -11.46
N SER A 6 -79.06 -0.68 -11.86
CA SER A 6 -78.70 0.68 -12.25
C SER A 6 -79.30 1.72 -11.30
N SER A 7 -78.64 2.89 -11.21
CA SER A 7 -79.19 4.27 -11.15
C SER A 7 -80.23 4.64 -10.06
N SER A 8 -80.15 5.76 -9.33
CA SER A 8 -80.17 7.15 -9.85
C SER A 8 -80.31 8.20 -8.72
N SER A 9 -79.92 9.45 -9.05
CA SER A 9 -80.39 10.75 -8.48
C SER A 9 -79.87 11.15 -7.07
N SER A 10 -79.54 12.40 -6.74
CA SER A 10 -79.87 13.71 -7.31
C SER A 10 -78.90 14.81 -6.79
N SER A 11 -78.84 15.87 -7.58
CA SER A 11 -78.18 17.17 -7.42
C SER A 11 -78.66 18.01 -6.22
N SER A 12 -77.75 18.81 -5.65
CA SER A 12 -78.10 20.19 -5.25
C SER A 12 -76.87 21.12 -5.29
N SER A 13 -77.04 22.21 -6.03
CA SER A 13 -76.16 23.34 -6.24
C SER A 13 -76.68 24.56 -5.48
N THR A 14 -75.81 25.36 -4.87
CA THR A 14 -75.86 26.83 -4.66
C THR A 14 -74.81 27.18 -3.59
N SER A 15 -74.08 28.30 -3.60
CA SER A 15 -74.26 29.61 -4.21
C SER A 15 -72.92 30.35 -4.29
N VAL A 16 -72.84 31.25 -5.26
CA VAL A 16 -71.77 32.22 -5.46
C VAL A 16 -72.09 33.46 -4.62
N SER A 17 -71.09 34.03 -3.93
CA SER A 17 -71.13 35.40 -3.42
C SER A 17 -69.77 36.07 -3.61
N SER A 18 -69.83 37.25 -4.22
CA SER A 18 -68.76 38.06 -4.78
C SER A 18 -68.13 39.05 -3.79
N SER A 19 -66.98 39.60 -4.23
CA SER A 19 -66.47 40.97 -4.06
C SER A 19 -65.62 41.37 -2.83
N SER A 20 -64.31 41.43 -3.09
CA SER A 20 -63.36 42.56 -2.92
C SER A 20 -63.41 43.46 -1.68
N SER A 21 -62.28 43.52 -0.95
CA SER A 21 -61.62 44.78 -0.55
C SER A 21 -60.14 44.58 -0.16
N THR A 22 -59.27 45.21 -0.96
CA THR A 22 -58.01 45.93 -0.68
C THR A 22 -57.15 45.69 0.58
N SER A 23 -55.90 45.27 0.27
CA SER A 23 -54.59 45.93 0.54
C SER A 23 -53.79 45.68 1.84
N SER A 24 -52.47 45.53 1.60
CA SER A 24 -51.30 45.49 2.49
C SER A 24 -51.06 44.15 3.22
N SER A 25 -49.90 43.49 3.20
CA SER A 25 -48.52 43.91 2.90
C SER A 25 -47.60 42.68 2.75
N SER A 26 -46.69 42.73 1.76
CA SER A 26 -45.32 42.18 1.77
C SER A 26 -45.04 40.73 2.25
N SER A 27 -44.74 39.84 1.30
CA SER A 27 -43.56 38.95 1.37
C SER A 27 -43.28 38.30 0.02
N SER A 28 -42.12 38.65 -0.56
CA SER A 28 -41.31 37.91 -1.55
C SER A 28 -42.04 37.17 -2.68
N SER A 29 -42.02 37.81 -3.85
CA SER A 29 -42.27 37.23 -5.16
C SER A 29 -41.37 36.02 -5.40
N ALA A 30 -42.00 34.84 -5.40
CA ALA A 30 -41.57 33.74 -6.24
C ALA A 30 -41.92 34.10 -7.69
N SER A 31 -40.89 34.20 -8.54
CA SER A 31 -41.05 34.06 -9.99
C SER A 31 -39.79 33.44 -10.57
N THR A 32 -39.87 32.12 -10.73
CA THR A 32 -39.61 31.43 -11.99
C THR A 32 -38.51 31.98 -12.89
N SER A 33 -37.40 31.26 -12.94
CA SER A 33 -37.05 30.41 -14.08
C SER A 33 -35.54 30.16 -14.03
N ALA A 34 -35.10 29.31 -13.11
CA ALA A 34 -33.91 28.53 -13.41
C ALA A 34 -34.35 27.57 -14.53
N SER A 35 -34.04 27.92 -15.77
CA SER A 35 -33.84 26.90 -16.80
C SER A 35 -32.90 25.88 -16.17
N SER A 36 -33.45 24.73 -15.79
CA SER A 36 -32.68 23.55 -15.46
C SER A 36 -31.94 23.18 -16.74
N SER A 37 -30.74 23.72 -16.90
CA SER A 37 -29.73 23.11 -17.75
C SER A 37 -29.51 21.73 -17.16
N THR A 38 -30.11 20.71 -17.78
CA THR A 38 -29.70 19.33 -17.64
C THR A 38 -28.20 19.30 -17.87
N SER A 39 -27.41 19.27 -16.79
CA SER A 39 -25.96 19.18 -16.91
C SER A 39 -25.68 17.87 -17.64
N SER A 40 -25.22 17.96 -18.88
CA SER A 40 -24.76 16.81 -19.66
C SER A 40 -23.35 16.38 -19.27
N GLN A 41 -22.79 16.97 -18.21
CA GLN A 41 -21.43 16.73 -17.74
C GLN A 41 -21.45 16.38 -16.26
N LEU A 42 -20.71 15.32 -15.94
CA LEU A 42 -20.45 14.90 -14.57
C LEU A 42 -19.29 15.72 -13.97
N PRO A 43 -19.23 15.85 -12.63
CA PRO A 43 -18.05 16.39 -11.95
C PRO A 43 -16.78 15.62 -12.33
N ALA A 44 -15.65 16.33 -12.42
CA ALA A 44 -14.37 15.72 -12.72
C ALA A 44 -13.98 14.67 -11.65
N ALA A 45 -13.45 13.54 -12.09
CA ALA A 45 -13.00 12.46 -11.21
C ALA A 45 -11.80 12.88 -10.34
N GLY A 46 -10.87 13.65 -10.90
CA GLY A 46 -9.57 13.91 -10.29
C GLY A 46 -8.64 12.72 -10.50
N THR A 47 -7.83 12.41 -9.49
CA THR A 47 -6.96 11.23 -9.46
C THR A 47 -7.30 10.37 -8.26
N TRP A 48 -6.97 9.08 -8.30
CA TRP A 48 -7.19 8.19 -7.16
C TRP A 48 -6.52 8.67 -5.86
N LYS A 49 -5.44 9.46 -5.96
CA LYS A 49 -4.74 10.03 -4.80
C LYS A 49 -5.58 11.04 -4.02
N ASP A 50 -6.58 11.64 -4.67
CA ASP A 50 -7.50 12.59 -4.03
C ASP A 50 -8.48 11.87 -3.09
N ASP A 51 -8.85 10.63 -3.44
CA ASP A 51 -9.76 9.79 -2.65
C ASP A 51 -9.00 8.85 -1.69
N PHE A 52 -7.76 8.51 -2.02
CA PHE A 52 -6.92 7.58 -1.25
C PHE A 52 -5.50 8.13 -1.00
N PRO A 53 -5.36 9.19 -0.18
CA PRO A 53 -4.08 9.86 0.03
C PRO A 53 -3.06 9.04 0.83
N ASP A 54 -3.53 8.05 1.59
CA ASP A 54 -2.71 7.27 2.54
C ASP A 54 -2.18 5.94 1.95
N ILE A 55 -2.45 5.65 0.67
CA ILE A 55 -1.96 4.43 0.03
C ILE A 55 -0.46 4.52 -0.18
N ASP A 56 0.27 3.51 0.31
CA ASP A 56 1.66 3.32 -0.05
C ASP A 56 1.78 2.78 -1.47
N SER A 57 2.25 3.61 -2.39
CA SER A 57 2.53 3.19 -3.77
C SER A 57 3.66 2.15 -3.89
N ASN A 58 4.43 1.93 -2.82
CA ASN A 58 5.54 0.98 -2.79
C ASN A 58 5.13 -0.41 -2.30
N GLY A 59 3.92 -0.59 -1.77
CA GLY A 59 3.40 -1.89 -1.42
C GLY A 59 3.13 -2.76 -2.65
N ILE A 60 2.93 -4.05 -2.43
CA ILE A 60 2.74 -5.03 -3.50
C ILE A 60 1.50 -4.66 -4.33
N LEU A 61 0.38 -4.33 -3.67
CA LEU A 61 -0.91 -4.03 -4.32
C LEU A 61 -1.07 -2.55 -4.68
N GLY A 62 -0.55 -1.62 -3.89
CA GLY A 62 -0.76 -0.19 -4.07
C GLY A 62 -2.25 0.15 -4.16
N ILE A 63 -2.65 0.96 -5.16
CA ILE A 63 -4.05 1.34 -5.36
C ILE A 63 -4.99 0.14 -5.59
N ALA A 64 -4.47 -0.99 -6.07
CA ALA A 64 -5.28 -2.19 -6.25
C ALA A 64 -5.82 -2.78 -4.93
N SER A 65 -5.24 -2.44 -3.77
CA SER A 65 -5.74 -2.92 -2.46
C SER A 65 -7.12 -2.39 -2.10
N GLU A 66 -7.52 -1.26 -2.67
CA GLU A 66 -8.81 -0.60 -2.40
C GLU A 66 -9.99 -1.26 -3.11
N PHE A 67 -9.72 -2.15 -4.07
CA PHE A 67 -10.75 -2.77 -4.90
C PHE A 67 -10.79 -4.28 -4.64
N ASN A 68 -12.00 -4.82 -4.49
CA ASN A 68 -12.23 -6.26 -4.42
C ASN A 68 -11.91 -6.92 -5.75
N ILE A 69 -12.18 -6.23 -6.87
CA ILE A 69 -11.76 -6.65 -8.20
C ILE A 69 -11.06 -5.48 -8.90
N PHE A 70 -9.79 -5.64 -9.20
CA PHE A 70 -8.97 -4.71 -9.96
C PHE A 70 -8.46 -5.41 -11.23
N ALA A 71 -9.04 -5.09 -12.38
CA ALA A 71 -8.72 -5.82 -13.61
C ALA A 71 -8.83 -4.98 -14.87
N LYS A 72 -7.98 -5.20 -15.88
CA LYS A 72 -8.16 -4.52 -17.18
C LYS A 72 -9.51 -4.88 -17.81
N THR A 73 -9.93 -6.15 -17.71
CA THR A 73 -11.24 -6.60 -18.16
C THR A 73 -11.99 -7.35 -17.05
N ILE A 74 -13.25 -7.00 -16.81
CA ILE A 74 -14.18 -7.77 -15.97
C ILE A 74 -15.29 -8.32 -16.84
N GLN A 75 -15.48 -9.64 -16.79
CA GLN A 75 -16.62 -10.34 -17.38
C GLN A 75 -17.52 -10.87 -16.27
N ASN A 76 -18.71 -10.29 -16.13
CA ASN A 76 -19.71 -10.64 -15.12
C ASN A 76 -21.07 -10.88 -15.78
N THR A 77 -21.22 -12.02 -16.46
CA THR A 77 -22.41 -12.33 -17.27
C THR A 77 -23.35 -13.35 -16.64
N ASN A 78 -23.03 -13.89 -15.45
CA ASN A 78 -23.72 -15.05 -14.85
C ASN A 78 -24.71 -14.68 -13.73
N SER A 79 -25.36 -13.51 -13.83
CA SER A 79 -26.38 -13.04 -12.87
C SER A 79 -25.89 -12.96 -11.40
N GLN A 80 -24.65 -12.47 -11.18
CA GLN A 80 -24.06 -12.29 -9.85
C GLN A 80 -23.57 -10.85 -9.67
N SER A 81 -23.72 -10.30 -8.46
CA SER A 81 -23.16 -8.99 -8.13
C SER A 81 -21.68 -9.07 -7.79
N ILE A 82 -20.93 -8.03 -8.12
CA ILE A 82 -19.62 -7.77 -7.53
C ILE A 82 -19.88 -7.00 -6.24
N LYS A 83 -19.67 -7.64 -5.09
CA LYS A 83 -19.67 -7.00 -3.78
C LYS A 83 -18.38 -6.20 -3.58
N GLY A 84 -18.49 -5.14 -2.78
CA GLY A 84 -17.39 -4.22 -2.51
C GLY A 84 -17.18 -3.21 -3.64
N SER A 85 -15.93 -2.86 -3.86
CA SER A 85 -15.49 -1.91 -4.89
C SER A 85 -14.82 -2.62 -6.06
N ALA A 86 -14.97 -2.11 -7.28
CA ALA A 86 -14.30 -2.67 -8.45
C ALA A 86 -13.80 -1.60 -9.43
N ALA A 87 -12.61 -1.81 -9.99
CA ALA A 87 -12.05 -0.94 -11.02
C ALA A 87 -11.69 -1.76 -12.25
N THR A 88 -12.10 -1.27 -13.43
CA THR A 88 -11.74 -1.90 -14.70
C THR A 88 -11.62 -0.96 -15.87
N GLU A 89 -10.88 -1.36 -16.91
CA GLU A 89 -10.94 -0.67 -18.20
C GLU A 89 -12.19 -1.06 -18.97
N GLU A 90 -12.52 -2.34 -18.99
CA GLU A 90 -13.59 -2.90 -19.81
C GLU A 90 -14.50 -3.79 -18.98
N LEU A 91 -15.77 -3.41 -18.86
CA LEU A 91 -16.81 -4.19 -18.20
C LEU A 91 -17.73 -4.83 -19.23
N ASP A 92 -17.82 -6.16 -19.23
CA ASP A 92 -18.88 -6.94 -19.88
C ASP A 92 -19.79 -7.52 -18.79
N THR A 93 -21.04 -7.05 -18.74
CA THR A 93 -21.96 -7.40 -17.65
C THR A 93 -23.38 -7.67 -18.16
N SER A 94 -24.02 -8.69 -17.58
CA SER A 94 -25.46 -8.88 -17.79
C SER A 94 -26.26 -7.75 -17.14
N PRO A 95 -27.47 -7.42 -17.66
CA PRO A 95 -28.39 -6.57 -16.94
C PRO A 95 -28.68 -7.13 -15.55
N TRP A 96 -29.02 -6.28 -14.58
CA TRP A 96 -29.31 -6.64 -13.18
C TRP A 96 -28.09 -7.05 -12.34
N ASN A 97 -26.91 -7.18 -12.94
CA ASN A 97 -25.68 -7.39 -12.18
C ASN A 97 -25.20 -6.08 -11.60
N ILE A 98 -25.13 -6.05 -10.27
CA ILE A 98 -24.63 -4.88 -9.54
C ILE A 98 -23.09 -4.84 -9.63
N PHE A 99 -22.57 -3.77 -10.22
CA PHE A 99 -21.15 -3.46 -10.29
C PHE A 99 -20.72 -2.63 -9.07
N GLY A 100 -20.32 -3.33 -8.01
CA GLY A 100 -19.91 -2.75 -6.74
C GLY A 100 -21.09 -2.39 -5.83
N THR A 101 -20.96 -2.69 -4.55
CA THR A 101 -21.97 -2.44 -3.51
C THR A 101 -21.58 -1.43 -2.45
N SER A 102 -20.34 -0.95 -2.48
CA SER A 102 -19.82 0.03 -1.54
C SER A 102 -18.54 0.67 -2.09
N GLY A 103 -18.10 1.78 -1.48
CA GLY A 103 -16.84 2.44 -1.81
C GLY A 103 -16.83 3.07 -3.21
N ILE A 104 -15.67 3.06 -3.85
CA ILE A 104 -15.47 3.67 -5.18
C ILE A 104 -15.40 2.55 -6.23
N SER A 105 -16.22 2.65 -7.27
CA SER A 105 -16.12 1.79 -8.44
C SER A 105 -15.76 2.61 -9.68
N TYR A 106 -14.98 2.03 -10.59
CA TYR A 106 -14.44 2.74 -11.76
C TYR A 106 -14.51 1.89 -13.03
N ILE A 107 -14.99 2.48 -14.13
CA ILE A 107 -14.98 1.88 -15.47
C ILE A 107 -14.35 2.88 -16.45
N GLN A 108 -13.17 2.58 -17.00
CA GLN A 108 -12.40 3.55 -17.79
C GLN A 108 -12.80 3.65 -19.26
N LYS A 109 -13.03 2.55 -19.97
CA LYS A 109 -13.12 2.57 -21.45
C LYS A 109 -14.46 2.08 -21.99
N THR A 110 -14.91 0.92 -21.55
CA THR A 110 -16.05 0.23 -22.18
C THR A 110 -17.01 -0.34 -21.15
N LEU A 111 -18.31 -0.15 -21.38
CA LEU A 111 -19.41 -0.82 -20.68
C LEU A 111 -20.27 -1.55 -21.72
N ASN A 112 -20.21 -2.88 -21.70
CA ASN A 112 -21.03 -3.76 -22.53
C ASN A 112 -22.12 -4.39 -21.67
N THR A 113 -23.38 -4.07 -21.98
CA THR A 113 -24.57 -4.72 -21.42
C THR A 113 -25.75 -4.56 -22.38
N THR A 114 -26.80 -5.34 -22.19
CA THR A 114 -27.89 -5.47 -23.19
C THR A 114 -29.12 -4.60 -22.91
N SER A 115 -29.29 -4.01 -21.72
CA SER A 115 -30.44 -3.15 -21.43
C SER A 115 -30.21 -2.07 -20.39
N SER A 116 -29.72 -2.44 -19.21
CA SER A 116 -29.56 -1.55 -18.06
C SER A 116 -28.27 -1.87 -17.33
N PHE A 117 -27.80 -0.91 -16.55
CA PHE A 117 -26.61 -1.04 -15.74
C PHE A 117 -26.96 -0.68 -14.29
N GLU A 118 -26.42 -1.46 -13.36
CA GLU A 118 -26.69 -1.29 -11.92
C GLU A 118 -25.38 -1.18 -11.15
N SER A 119 -25.37 -0.26 -10.18
CA SER A 119 -24.29 -0.14 -9.21
C SER A 119 -24.89 0.38 -7.91
N ASN A 120 -24.31 -0.04 -6.79
CA ASN A 120 -24.63 0.48 -5.46
C ASN A 120 -23.37 1.06 -4.78
N ALA A 121 -22.32 1.38 -5.54
CA ALA A 121 -21.13 2.02 -5.01
C ALA A 121 -21.45 3.42 -4.45
N ASP A 122 -20.72 3.84 -3.42
CA ASP A 122 -20.86 5.19 -2.83
C ASP A 122 -20.47 6.26 -3.86
N THR A 123 -19.47 5.95 -4.68
CA THR A 123 -19.07 6.75 -5.83
C THR A 123 -18.78 5.86 -7.03
N LEU A 124 -19.35 6.22 -8.17
CA LEU A 124 -19.12 5.56 -9.43
C LEU A 124 -18.46 6.54 -10.39
N ILE A 125 -17.31 6.13 -10.91
CA ILE A 125 -16.46 6.92 -11.79
C ILE A 125 -16.47 6.27 -13.17
N PHE A 126 -16.68 7.09 -14.19
CA PHE A 126 -16.54 6.67 -15.58
C PHE A 126 -15.32 7.35 -16.21
N GLY A 127 -14.72 6.71 -17.21
CA GLY A 127 -13.72 7.37 -18.04
C GLY A 127 -14.31 8.50 -18.87
N ASP A 128 -13.46 9.11 -19.69
CA ASP A 128 -13.76 10.42 -20.27
C ASP A 128 -14.93 10.43 -21.26
N SER A 129 -15.30 11.63 -21.72
CA SER A 129 -16.45 11.82 -22.62
C SER A 129 -16.30 11.18 -24.01
N ASN A 130 -15.11 10.70 -24.39
CA ASN A 130 -14.93 9.90 -25.61
C ASN A 130 -15.39 8.45 -25.42
N SER A 131 -15.33 7.95 -24.19
CA SER A 131 -15.75 6.59 -23.81
C SER A 131 -17.18 6.54 -23.27
N PHE A 132 -17.59 7.57 -22.54
CA PHE A 132 -18.88 7.59 -21.84
C PHE A 132 -19.68 8.88 -22.08
N THR A 133 -20.91 8.72 -22.56
CA THR A 133 -21.90 9.79 -22.68
C THR A 133 -22.87 9.75 -21.52
N TYR A 134 -22.88 10.80 -20.69
CA TYR A 134 -23.82 10.95 -19.59
C TYR A 134 -25.06 11.75 -20.01
N ALA A 135 -26.23 11.30 -19.55
CA ALA A 135 -27.42 12.13 -19.50
C ALA A 135 -28.07 12.03 -18.12
N SER A 136 -28.52 13.18 -17.59
CA SER A 136 -29.12 13.27 -16.25
C SER A 136 -30.45 12.54 -16.11
N GLN A 137 -31.06 12.11 -17.22
CA GLN A 137 -32.28 11.32 -17.26
C GLN A 137 -32.22 10.37 -18.47
N TYR A 138 -32.70 9.14 -18.30
CA TYR A 138 -32.74 8.11 -19.34
C TYR A 138 -33.81 8.43 -20.39
N SER A 139 -34.98 8.90 -19.94
CA SER A 139 -36.05 9.33 -20.83
C SER A 139 -36.90 10.42 -20.20
N GLN A 140 -37.87 10.94 -20.95
CA GLN A 140 -38.86 11.90 -20.41
C GLN A 140 -39.81 11.30 -19.36
N TYR A 141 -39.86 9.97 -19.23
CA TYR A 141 -40.68 9.25 -18.26
C TYR A 141 -39.86 8.56 -17.17
N ASP A 142 -38.54 8.55 -17.33
CA ASP A 142 -37.62 7.88 -16.43
C ASP A 142 -36.49 8.85 -16.06
N LEU A 143 -36.53 9.29 -14.81
CA LEU A 143 -35.63 10.29 -14.24
C LEU A 143 -34.32 9.67 -13.75
N ASN A 144 -34.12 8.35 -13.89
CA ASN A 144 -32.83 7.73 -13.61
C ASN A 144 -31.78 8.26 -14.59
N PRO A 145 -30.53 8.49 -14.14
CA PRO A 145 -29.45 8.87 -15.05
C PRO A 145 -29.20 7.78 -16.09
N SER A 146 -28.53 8.14 -17.18
CA SER A 146 -28.08 7.17 -18.18
C SER A 146 -26.64 7.38 -18.58
N ILE A 147 -25.99 6.28 -18.94
CA ILE A 147 -24.60 6.22 -19.40
C ILE A 147 -24.60 5.43 -20.71
N ASN A 148 -24.08 6.03 -21.78
CA ASN A 148 -24.12 5.46 -23.13
C ASN A 148 -25.54 5.09 -23.61
N GLY A 149 -26.55 5.83 -23.14
CA GLY A 149 -27.95 5.52 -23.44
C GLY A 149 -28.47 4.25 -22.77
N LEU A 150 -27.77 3.73 -21.76
CA LEU A 150 -28.22 2.66 -20.88
C LEU A 150 -28.72 3.29 -19.58
N GLU A 151 -29.88 2.84 -19.10
CA GLU A 151 -30.42 3.28 -17.82
C GLU A 151 -29.48 2.85 -16.69
N LEU A 152 -29.08 3.79 -15.83
CA LEU A 152 -28.39 3.50 -14.59
C LEU A 152 -29.45 3.36 -13.48
N THR A 153 -29.92 2.13 -13.32
CA THR A 153 -31.09 1.82 -12.49
C THR A 153 -30.74 1.88 -11.01
N GLY A 154 -31.55 2.62 -10.22
CA GLY A 154 -31.51 2.59 -8.76
C GLY A 154 -30.28 3.23 -8.10
N PHE A 155 -29.40 3.87 -8.86
CA PHE A 155 -28.18 4.47 -8.31
C PHE A 155 -28.46 5.72 -7.48
N THR A 156 -27.89 5.78 -6.27
CA THR A 156 -28.06 6.89 -5.32
C THR A 156 -26.74 7.51 -4.86
N GLY A 157 -25.60 6.98 -5.34
CA GLY A 157 -24.27 7.47 -5.00
C GLY A 157 -23.85 8.73 -5.76
N LYS A 158 -22.56 9.04 -5.70
CA LYS A 158 -21.96 10.14 -6.46
C LYS A 158 -21.50 9.66 -7.82
N LEU A 159 -21.78 10.44 -8.86
CA LEU A 159 -21.23 10.21 -10.20
C LEU A 159 -20.08 11.18 -10.45
N ARG A 160 -18.97 10.66 -10.98
CA ARG A 160 -17.85 11.45 -11.49
C ARG A 160 -17.39 10.91 -12.84
N GLN A 161 -16.67 11.75 -13.58
CA GLN A 161 -16.14 11.37 -14.89
C GLN A 161 -14.74 11.92 -15.09
N ASP A 162 -13.88 11.16 -15.76
CA ASP A 162 -12.58 11.64 -16.19
C ASP A 162 -12.70 12.83 -17.16
N ILE A 163 -11.72 13.71 -17.09
CA ILE A 163 -11.53 14.76 -18.09
C ILE A 163 -10.79 14.14 -19.28
N VAL A 164 -11.13 14.55 -20.50
CA VAL A 164 -10.44 14.09 -21.72
C VAL A 164 -8.92 14.21 -21.58
N GLY A 165 -8.22 13.09 -21.78
CA GLY A 165 -6.76 13.00 -21.65
C GLY A 165 -6.23 12.87 -20.22
N SER A 166 -7.11 12.76 -19.22
CA SER A 166 -6.80 12.39 -17.83
C SER A 166 -7.44 11.04 -17.51
N LYS A 167 -6.84 10.31 -16.57
CA LYS A 167 -7.36 9.03 -16.10
C LYS A 167 -7.42 9.05 -14.58
N TYR A 168 -8.54 8.65 -13.99
CA TYR A 168 -8.63 8.49 -12.54
C TYR A 168 -7.59 7.49 -12.02
N ILE A 169 -7.43 6.37 -12.75
CA ILE A 169 -6.39 5.36 -12.61
C ILE A 169 -5.79 5.09 -13.99
N ASP A 170 -4.45 5.12 -14.10
CA ASP A 170 -3.76 4.65 -15.30
C ASP A 170 -3.49 3.14 -15.19
N PHE A 171 -4.35 2.33 -15.79
CA PHE A 171 -4.25 0.87 -15.75
C PHE A 171 -2.99 0.32 -16.40
N ASP A 172 -2.42 0.99 -17.41
CA ASP A 172 -1.19 0.50 -18.04
C ASP A 172 0.00 0.66 -17.10
N GLU A 173 0.16 1.87 -16.54
CA GLU A 173 1.22 2.16 -15.56
C GLU A 173 1.10 1.28 -14.30
N GLU A 174 -0.13 1.11 -13.79
CA GLU A 174 -0.34 0.33 -12.57
C GLU A 174 -0.12 -1.17 -12.80
N PHE A 175 -0.52 -1.73 -13.95
CA PHE A 175 -0.24 -3.13 -14.27
C PHE A 175 1.25 -3.39 -14.52
N ASP A 176 1.98 -2.46 -15.15
CA ASP A 176 3.44 -2.54 -15.29
C ASP A 176 4.12 -2.54 -13.91
N ARG A 177 3.63 -1.70 -12.97
CA ARG A 177 4.11 -1.68 -11.58
C ARG A 177 3.84 -3.01 -10.87
N LEU A 178 2.62 -3.54 -11.00
CA LEU A 178 2.22 -4.82 -10.39
C LEU A 178 3.06 -5.99 -10.94
N ASP A 179 3.29 -6.07 -12.25
CA ASP A 179 4.15 -7.10 -12.85
C ASP A 179 5.61 -7.00 -12.38
N SER A 180 6.14 -5.76 -12.29
CA SER A 180 7.46 -5.51 -11.70
C SER A 180 7.54 -6.00 -10.25
N ASN A 181 6.50 -5.75 -9.45
CA ASN A 181 6.42 -6.18 -8.07
C ASN A 181 6.34 -7.70 -7.93
N VAL A 182 5.54 -8.38 -8.76
CA VAL A 182 5.51 -9.85 -8.82
C VAL A 182 6.91 -10.40 -9.12
N SER A 183 7.60 -9.81 -10.10
CA SER A 183 8.96 -10.21 -10.48
C SER A 183 9.97 -10.02 -9.36
N LYS A 184 9.89 -8.92 -8.60
CA LYS A 184 10.73 -8.65 -7.41
C LYS A 184 10.48 -9.68 -6.31
N VAL A 185 9.22 -9.92 -5.95
CA VAL A 185 8.85 -10.87 -4.89
C VAL A 185 9.29 -12.29 -5.26
N ALA A 186 9.04 -12.70 -6.51
CA ALA A 186 9.45 -14.01 -7.02
C ALA A 186 10.98 -14.18 -7.01
N SER A 187 11.71 -13.14 -7.42
CA SER A 187 13.18 -13.15 -7.39
C SER A 187 13.71 -13.28 -5.95
N TYR A 188 13.13 -12.53 -5.02
CA TYR A 188 13.49 -12.57 -3.60
C TYR A 188 13.31 -13.96 -2.98
N VAL A 189 12.14 -14.57 -3.12
CA VAL A 189 11.90 -15.88 -2.50
C VAL A 189 12.78 -16.99 -3.11
N LYS A 190 13.13 -16.85 -4.39
CA LYS A 190 14.04 -17.76 -5.10
C LYS A 190 15.48 -17.62 -4.61
N SER A 191 15.98 -16.41 -4.38
CA SER A 191 17.33 -16.19 -3.87
C SER A 191 17.48 -16.53 -2.40
N SER A 192 16.44 -16.28 -1.59
CA SER A 192 16.47 -16.43 -0.14
C SER A 192 16.17 -17.86 0.33
N GLY A 193 15.74 -18.76 -0.56
CA GLY A 193 15.46 -20.15 -0.21
C GLY A 193 14.26 -20.32 0.74
N HIS A 194 13.27 -19.43 0.63
CA HIS A 194 12.06 -19.41 1.47
C HIS A 194 11.06 -20.53 1.11
N THR A 195 11.55 -21.76 0.96
CA THR A 195 10.74 -22.92 0.62
C THR A 195 10.28 -23.60 1.92
N PRO A 196 8.97 -23.70 2.18
CA PRO A 196 8.44 -24.35 3.37
C PRO A 196 8.53 -25.88 3.25
N VAL A 197 8.19 -26.59 4.32
CA VAL A 197 7.93 -28.03 4.24
C VAL A 197 6.47 -28.25 3.85
N VAL A 198 6.23 -28.88 2.68
CA VAL A 198 4.88 -29.22 2.21
C VAL A 198 4.64 -30.73 2.34
N THR A 199 3.47 -31.11 2.88
CA THR A 199 3.05 -32.51 3.01
C THR A 199 1.57 -32.68 2.64
N SER A 200 1.17 -33.90 2.29
CA SER A 200 -0.21 -34.26 1.92
C SER A 200 -0.82 -35.26 2.91
N PRO A 201 -1.33 -34.81 4.07
CA PRO A 201 -1.82 -35.70 5.11
C PRO A 201 -3.21 -36.29 4.80
N GLY A 202 -3.33 -37.62 4.94
CA GLY A 202 -4.59 -38.36 5.03
C GLY A 202 -5.36 -38.54 3.71
N TRP A 203 -5.61 -37.46 2.98
CA TRP A 203 -6.33 -37.42 1.69
C TRP A 203 -5.48 -36.69 0.65
N GLU A 204 -5.51 -37.17 -0.61
CA GLU A 204 -4.66 -36.68 -1.71
C GLU A 204 -4.77 -35.18 -1.98
N TYR A 205 -5.92 -34.57 -1.67
CA TYR A 205 -6.20 -33.16 -1.95
C TYR A 205 -5.87 -32.21 -0.79
N ASN A 206 -5.61 -32.75 0.41
CA ASN A 206 -5.23 -31.93 1.55
C ASN A 206 -3.77 -31.53 1.44
N ARG A 207 -3.46 -30.33 1.92
CA ARG A 207 -2.11 -29.79 1.96
C ARG A 207 -1.82 -29.26 3.36
N GLN A 208 -0.64 -29.59 3.87
CA GLN A 208 -0.08 -28.98 5.05
C GLN A 208 1.21 -28.27 4.66
N ILE A 209 1.26 -26.97 4.92
CA ILE A 209 2.43 -26.12 4.68
C ILE A 209 2.97 -25.69 6.05
N ASP A 210 4.18 -26.14 6.36
CA ASP A 210 4.91 -25.73 7.55
C ASP A 210 5.98 -24.70 7.18
N ALA A 211 5.72 -23.44 7.55
CA ALA A 211 6.59 -22.30 7.30
C ALA A 211 7.55 -22.00 8.46
N SER A 212 7.75 -22.96 9.38
CA SER A 212 8.64 -22.78 10.54
C SER A 212 10.10 -22.53 10.14
N ASN A 213 10.51 -22.98 8.95
CA ASN A 213 11.84 -22.77 8.37
C ASN A 213 11.93 -21.56 7.43
N VAL A 214 10.83 -20.80 7.27
CA VAL A 214 10.80 -19.58 6.45
C VAL A 214 11.00 -18.37 7.34
N ASP A 215 11.98 -17.54 7.00
CA ASP A 215 12.34 -16.35 7.74
C ASP A 215 11.23 -15.28 7.67
N ILE A 216 11.20 -14.42 8.70
CA ILE A 216 10.31 -13.27 8.76
C ILE A 216 10.97 -12.12 7.98
N THR A 217 10.28 -11.62 6.97
CA THR A 217 10.63 -10.43 6.19
C THR A 217 9.87 -9.21 6.76
N ASN A 218 10.52 -8.05 6.75
CA ASN A 218 9.95 -6.76 7.20
C ASN A 218 9.34 -6.83 8.62
N GLY A 219 9.85 -7.72 9.48
CA GLY A 219 9.42 -7.89 10.87
C GLY A 219 8.02 -8.47 11.10
N ASN A 220 7.18 -8.64 10.07
CA ASN A 220 5.79 -9.08 10.24
C ASN A 220 5.22 -9.98 9.12
N THR A 221 6.01 -10.34 8.12
CA THR A 221 5.55 -11.03 6.90
C THR A 221 6.38 -12.28 6.63
N LYS A 222 5.74 -13.39 6.25
CA LYS A 222 6.44 -14.53 5.64
C LYS A 222 6.10 -14.62 4.15
N PHE A 223 7.11 -14.48 3.31
CA PHE A 223 7.02 -14.80 1.89
C PHE A 223 7.42 -16.27 1.69
N ILE A 224 6.48 -17.09 1.24
CA ILE A 224 6.60 -18.55 1.21
C ILE A 224 6.59 -18.99 -0.26
N ASN A 225 7.70 -19.53 -0.75
CA ASN A 225 7.80 -20.07 -2.10
C ASN A 225 7.19 -21.48 -2.16
N ILE A 226 6.14 -21.66 -2.95
CA ILE A 226 5.50 -22.96 -3.17
C ILE A 226 5.35 -23.23 -4.66
N THR A 227 5.18 -24.49 -5.04
CA THR A 227 4.78 -24.86 -6.39
C THR A 227 3.27 -24.81 -6.55
N ALA A 228 2.78 -24.65 -7.77
CA ALA A 228 1.36 -24.71 -8.07
C ALA A 228 0.67 -26.01 -7.56
N SER A 229 1.38 -27.13 -7.49
CA SER A 229 0.86 -28.42 -7.00
C SER A 229 0.69 -28.50 -5.47
N ASP A 230 1.26 -27.55 -4.73
CA ASP A 230 1.23 -27.48 -3.27
C ASP A 230 -0.05 -26.84 -2.72
N LEU A 231 -0.91 -26.30 -3.59
CA LEU A 231 -2.22 -25.77 -3.22
C LEU A 231 -3.32 -26.85 -3.30
N PRO A 232 -4.34 -26.81 -2.43
CA PRO A 232 -5.45 -27.75 -2.49
C PRO A 232 -6.27 -27.65 -3.78
N THR A 233 -6.71 -28.81 -4.25
CA THR A 233 -7.67 -28.98 -5.35
C THR A 233 -8.88 -29.77 -4.84
N ASN A 234 -9.94 -29.92 -5.64
CA ASN A 234 -11.07 -30.83 -5.34
C ASN A 234 -11.62 -30.76 -3.90
N TRP A 235 -11.91 -29.57 -3.39
CA TRP A 235 -12.43 -29.33 -2.03
C TRP A 235 -11.48 -29.74 -0.89
N GLY A 236 -10.18 -29.82 -1.16
CA GLY A 236 -9.16 -30.09 -0.14
C GLY A 236 -9.07 -29.01 0.94
N SER A 237 -8.37 -29.33 2.04
CA SER A 237 -8.07 -28.38 3.11
C SER A 237 -6.60 -27.94 3.10
N LEU A 238 -6.36 -26.69 3.52
CA LEU A 238 -5.03 -26.17 3.80
C LEU A 238 -4.80 -26.06 5.31
N THR A 239 -3.72 -26.67 5.80
CA THR A 239 -3.24 -26.51 7.17
C THR A 239 -1.94 -25.75 7.16
N LEU A 240 -1.90 -24.60 7.83
CA LEU A 240 -0.73 -23.73 7.89
C LEU A 240 -0.11 -23.74 9.30
N THR A 241 1.19 -24.02 9.40
CA THR A 241 1.95 -23.95 10.66
C THR A 241 3.18 -23.05 10.51
N GLY A 242 3.77 -22.64 11.64
CA GLY A 242 4.97 -21.81 11.63
C GLY A 242 4.75 -20.35 11.20
N VAL A 243 3.52 -19.84 11.36
CA VAL A 243 3.13 -18.44 11.00
C VAL A 243 2.51 -17.66 12.15
N SER A 244 2.57 -18.19 13.38
CA SER A 244 1.89 -17.57 14.53
C SER A 244 2.46 -16.19 14.89
N ASP A 245 3.73 -15.98 14.58
CA ASP A 245 4.60 -14.83 14.86
C ASP A 245 4.47 -13.67 13.85
N VAL A 246 3.76 -13.88 12.74
CA VAL A 246 3.58 -12.87 11.68
C VAL A 246 2.13 -12.46 11.52
N SER A 247 1.86 -11.32 10.88
CA SER A 247 0.49 -10.91 10.53
C SER A 247 0.15 -11.19 9.08
N ASN A 248 1.17 -11.23 8.21
CA ASN A 248 1.00 -11.44 6.78
C ASN A 248 1.66 -12.74 6.33
N VAL A 249 0.96 -13.50 5.49
CA VAL A 249 1.45 -14.71 4.85
C VAL A 249 1.23 -14.57 3.35
N VAL A 250 2.34 -14.54 2.60
CA VAL A 250 2.32 -14.38 1.15
C VAL A 250 2.82 -15.67 0.52
N PHE A 251 1.91 -16.42 -0.08
CA PHE A 251 2.26 -17.56 -0.92
C PHE A 251 2.70 -17.06 -2.29
N VAL A 252 3.94 -17.36 -2.66
CA VAL A 252 4.54 -17.03 -3.95
C VAL A 252 4.59 -18.32 -4.74
N VAL A 253 3.66 -18.46 -5.68
CA VAL A 253 3.31 -19.71 -6.37
C VAL A 253 4.08 -19.80 -7.68
N ASP A 254 5.06 -20.70 -7.74
CA ASP A 254 5.80 -21.07 -8.93
C ASP A 254 4.93 -21.96 -9.84
N THR A 255 4.59 -21.42 -11.01
CA THR A 255 3.77 -22.10 -12.03
C THR A 255 4.61 -22.73 -13.14
N SER A 256 5.94 -22.70 -13.07
CA SER A 256 6.82 -23.19 -14.15
C SER A 256 6.77 -24.70 -14.39
N GLY A 257 6.28 -25.47 -13.41
CA GLY A 257 6.08 -26.91 -13.53
C GLY A 257 4.81 -27.31 -14.29
N ASP A 258 3.91 -26.36 -14.56
CA ASP A 258 2.67 -26.57 -15.28
C ASP A 258 2.80 -26.02 -16.71
N ASP A 259 2.30 -26.77 -17.69
CA ASP A 259 2.23 -26.26 -19.05
C ASP A 259 1.30 -25.04 -19.06
N SER A 260 1.74 -23.92 -19.62
CA SER A 260 0.95 -22.68 -19.77
C SER A 260 -0.43 -22.84 -20.44
N SER A 261 -0.74 -24.04 -20.97
CA SER A 261 -2.04 -24.45 -21.52
C SER A 261 -3.01 -25.12 -20.53
N SER A 262 -2.56 -25.51 -19.32
CA SER A 262 -3.45 -26.10 -18.31
C SER A 262 -3.99 -25.02 -17.39
N ASP A 263 -5.32 -24.92 -17.30
CA ASP A 263 -6.00 -24.08 -16.31
C ASP A 263 -5.61 -24.55 -14.90
N LEU A 264 -4.98 -23.67 -14.12
CA LEU A 264 -4.69 -23.93 -12.71
C LEU A 264 -6.02 -23.92 -11.94
N ASN A 265 -6.46 -25.08 -11.46
CA ASN A 265 -7.76 -25.21 -10.81
C ASN A 265 -7.60 -25.49 -9.32
N TYR A 266 -7.86 -24.47 -8.51
CA TYR A 266 -7.78 -24.57 -7.06
C TYR A 266 -9.17 -24.58 -6.45
N SER A 267 -9.39 -25.51 -5.53
CA SER A 267 -10.65 -25.61 -4.79
C SER A 267 -10.36 -26.01 -3.37
N MET A 268 -10.74 -25.13 -2.45
CA MET A 268 -10.37 -25.22 -1.05
C MET A 268 -11.62 -25.09 -0.18
N SER A 269 -11.83 -26.04 0.72
CA SER A 269 -12.99 -26.08 1.62
C SER A 269 -12.71 -25.49 3.00
N SER A 270 -11.44 -25.43 3.40
CA SER A 270 -11.04 -24.87 4.71
C SER A 270 -9.57 -24.48 4.72
N VAL A 271 -9.27 -23.45 5.52
CA VAL A 271 -7.91 -23.09 5.93
C VAL A 271 -7.85 -23.11 7.46
N SER A 272 -6.86 -23.79 8.02
CA SER A 272 -6.57 -23.77 9.46
C SER A 272 -5.17 -23.20 9.71
N GLY A 273 -4.97 -22.59 10.88
CA GLY A 273 -3.72 -21.90 11.23
C GLY A 273 -3.57 -20.48 10.65
N SER A 274 -4.57 -19.98 9.91
CA SER A 274 -4.59 -18.64 9.31
C SER A 274 -5.38 -17.59 10.10
N SER A 275 -5.87 -17.94 11.31
CA SER A 275 -6.72 -17.04 12.11
C SER A 275 -6.02 -15.71 12.39
N GLY A 276 -6.68 -14.60 12.04
CA GLY A 276 -6.16 -13.25 12.22
C GLY A 276 -4.97 -12.90 11.33
N LYS A 277 -4.73 -13.66 10.25
CA LYS A 277 -3.65 -13.42 9.29
C LYS A 277 -4.21 -12.90 7.97
N ASN A 278 -3.45 -12.03 7.31
CA ASN A 278 -3.69 -11.64 5.93
C ASN A 278 -3.02 -12.67 5.01
N ILE A 279 -3.81 -13.30 4.14
CA ILE A 279 -3.33 -14.34 3.23
C ILE A 279 -3.34 -13.80 1.80
N SER A 280 -2.18 -13.83 1.14
CA SER A 280 -2.03 -13.40 -0.26
C SER A 280 -1.42 -14.50 -1.11
N PHE A 281 -1.84 -14.60 -2.37
CA PHE A 281 -1.31 -15.50 -3.37
C PHE A 281 -0.79 -14.70 -4.56
N ILE A 282 0.50 -14.85 -4.87
CA ILE A 282 1.16 -14.23 -6.02
C ILE A 282 1.56 -15.34 -7.00
N PHE A 283 1.14 -15.25 -8.25
CA PHE A 283 1.42 -16.28 -9.27
C PHE A 283 2.50 -15.82 -10.25
N TYR A 284 3.56 -16.60 -10.40
CA TYR A 284 4.68 -16.26 -11.26
C TYR A 284 5.20 -17.46 -12.06
N ASN A 285 5.70 -17.18 -13.26
CA ASN A 285 6.43 -18.14 -14.07
C ASN A 285 7.94 -18.05 -13.78
N ASN A 286 8.52 -19.16 -13.35
CA ASN A 286 9.96 -19.28 -13.14
C ASN A 286 10.68 -19.59 -14.47
N SER A 287 11.02 -18.54 -15.21
CA SER A 287 11.98 -18.62 -16.32
C SER A 287 13.38 -18.19 -15.84
N SER A 288 14.35 -18.01 -16.75
CA SER A 288 15.65 -17.40 -16.39
C SER A 288 15.50 -16.02 -15.73
N SER A 289 14.36 -15.35 -15.92
CA SER A 289 13.93 -14.19 -15.16
C SER A 289 12.47 -14.40 -14.71
N PRO A 290 12.17 -14.34 -13.40
CA PRO A 290 10.79 -14.45 -12.93
C PRO A 290 9.89 -13.37 -13.55
N SER A 291 8.66 -13.74 -13.87
CA SER A 291 7.65 -12.86 -14.49
C SER A 291 6.25 -13.26 -14.01
N ALA A 292 5.25 -12.37 -14.10
CA ALA A 292 3.89 -12.75 -13.74
C ALA A 292 3.36 -13.93 -14.59
N TYR A 293 2.51 -14.75 -13.97
CA TYR A 293 1.81 -15.82 -14.69
C TYR A 293 0.82 -15.25 -15.70
N THR A 294 0.81 -15.79 -16.91
CA THR A 294 -0.01 -15.31 -18.04
C THR A 294 -1.15 -16.24 -18.42
N GLY A 295 -1.29 -17.38 -17.73
CA GLY A 295 -2.30 -18.39 -18.06
C GLY A 295 -3.64 -18.13 -17.35
N SER A 296 -4.37 -19.21 -17.09
CA SER A 296 -5.69 -19.17 -16.48
C SER A 296 -5.66 -19.77 -15.08
N ILE A 297 -6.33 -19.12 -14.13
CA ILE A 297 -6.50 -19.58 -12.75
C ILE A 297 -7.99 -19.66 -12.46
N THR A 298 -8.47 -20.82 -12.04
CA THR A 298 -9.84 -21.02 -11.56
C THR A 298 -9.82 -21.18 -10.04
N LEU A 299 -10.58 -20.33 -9.34
CA LEU A 299 -10.64 -20.30 -7.88
C LEU A 299 -12.02 -20.71 -7.39
N GLY A 300 -12.07 -21.84 -6.66
CA GLY A 300 -13.22 -22.33 -5.90
C GLY A 300 -12.94 -22.36 -4.40
N PHE A 301 -12.63 -21.19 -3.83
CA PHE A 301 -12.32 -21.03 -2.42
C PHE A 301 -13.58 -20.85 -1.60
N SER A 302 -14.01 -21.93 -0.94
CA SER A 302 -15.20 -21.97 -0.10
C SER A 302 -14.85 -21.67 1.36
N VAL A 303 -14.01 -20.66 1.58
CA VAL A 303 -13.48 -20.32 2.91
C VAL A 303 -13.96 -18.94 3.30
N SER A 304 -14.34 -18.77 4.57
CA SER A 304 -14.80 -17.48 5.08
C SER A 304 -13.67 -16.45 5.21
N GLN A 305 -12.43 -16.93 5.32
CA GLN A 305 -11.24 -16.10 5.40
C GLN A 305 -11.06 -15.33 4.07
N ALA A 306 -10.96 -14.01 4.16
CA ALA A 306 -10.62 -13.17 3.02
C ALA A 306 -9.17 -13.41 2.60
N CYS A 307 -8.92 -13.47 1.29
CA CYS A 307 -7.58 -13.60 0.73
C CYS A 307 -7.37 -12.71 -0.51
N SER A 308 -6.12 -12.35 -0.76
CA SER A 308 -5.74 -11.55 -1.93
C SER A 308 -5.11 -12.44 -3.00
N VAL A 309 -5.47 -12.23 -4.26
CA VAL A 309 -4.89 -12.94 -5.41
C VAL A 309 -4.29 -11.91 -6.36
N ILE A 310 -3.00 -12.06 -6.65
CA ILE A 310 -2.21 -11.14 -7.46
C ILE A 310 -1.65 -11.90 -8.65
N ALA A 311 -2.26 -11.70 -9.81
CA ALA A 311 -1.91 -12.34 -11.07
C ALA A 311 -2.13 -11.35 -12.24
N PRO A 312 -1.36 -10.23 -12.29
CA PRO A 312 -1.66 -9.09 -13.15
C PRO A 312 -1.69 -9.42 -14.66
N GLU A 313 -1.05 -10.49 -15.10
CA GLU A 313 -1.07 -10.92 -16.51
C GLU A 313 -2.00 -12.13 -16.79
N ALA A 314 -2.65 -12.68 -15.76
CA ALA A 314 -3.47 -13.89 -15.88
C ALA A 314 -4.96 -13.60 -16.13
N THR A 315 -5.68 -14.63 -16.58
CA THR A 315 -7.14 -14.69 -16.46
C THR A 315 -7.51 -15.40 -15.17
N VAL A 316 -8.25 -14.74 -14.27
CA VAL A 316 -8.75 -15.34 -13.02
C VAL A 316 -10.25 -15.55 -13.10
N SER A 317 -10.69 -16.79 -12.97
CA SER A 317 -12.10 -17.18 -12.93
C SER A 317 -12.53 -17.46 -11.49
N LEU A 318 -13.50 -16.70 -11.00
CA LEU A 318 -14.16 -16.93 -9.71
C LEU A 318 -15.29 -17.92 -9.92
N ALA A 319 -15.05 -19.19 -9.59
CA ALA A 319 -15.92 -20.31 -9.94
C ALA A 319 -16.36 -21.11 -8.71
N ASN A 320 -17.50 -21.78 -8.84
CA ASN A 320 -18.06 -22.75 -7.89
C ASN A 320 -18.56 -22.20 -6.55
N THR A 321 -17.91 -21.19 -5.96
CA THR A 321 -18.31 -20.56 -4.71
C THR A 321 -18.01 -19.08 -4.67
N SER A 322 -18.62 -18.37 -3.71
CA SER A 322 -18.34 -16.95 -3.54
C SER A 322 -16.94 -16.74 -3.02
N PHE A 323 -16.20 -15.85 -3.67
CA PHE A 323 -14.85 -15.48 -3.28
C PHE A 323 -14.87 -14.37 -2.22
N SER A 324 -14.03 -14.50 -1.19
CA SER A 324 -13.88 -13.51 -0.13
C SER A 324 -12.50 -12.87 -0.25
N GLY A 325 -12.43 -11.55 -0.45
CA GLY A 325 -11.18 -10.79 -0.57
C GLY A 325 -10.99 -10.07 -1.90
N ASN A 326 -9.75 -10.02 -2.39
CA ASN A 326 -9.31 -9.12 -3.46
C ASN A 326 -8.65 -9.89 -4.61
N VAL A 327 -8.95 -9.48 -5.85
CA VAL A 327 -8.34 -10.07 -7.05
C VAL A 327 -7.79 -9.00 -7.96
N VAL A 328 -6.51 -9.13 -8.26
CA VAL A 328 -5.78 -8.34 -9.26
C VAL A 328 -5.44 -9.25 -10.42
N ALA A 329 -6.00 -8.98 -11.59
CA ALA A 329 -5.75 -9.80 -12.77
C ALA A 329 -5.93 -9.05 -14.08
N LYS A 330 -5.33 -9.52 -15.17
CA LYS A 330 -5.56 -8.94 -16.50
C LYS A 330 -7.05 -9.02 -16.86
N LYS A 331 -7.62 -10.20 -16.65
CA LYS A 331 -9.04 -10.48 -16.86
C LYS A 331 -9.61 -11.21 -15.65
N VAL A 332 -10.78 -10.77 -15.17
CA VAL A 332 -11.56 -11.49 -14.17
C VAL A 332 -12.86 -11.98 -14.78
N ILE A 333 -13.15 -13.28 -14.64
CA ILE A 333 -14.43 -13.89 -15.01
C ILE A 333 -15.18 -14.20 -13.71
N SER A 334 -16.18 -13.37 -13.40
CA SER A 334 -17.01 -13.52 -12.20
C SER A 334 -18.19 -14.43 -12.50
N THR A 335 -18.05 -15.73 -12.25
CA THR A 335 -19.18 -16.67 -12.37
C THR A 335 -20.01 -16.74 -11.09
N TYR A 336 -19.39 -16.44 -9.94
CA TYR A 336 -20.01 -16.36 -8.62
C TYR A 336 -19.78 -14.98 -7.99
N THR A 337 -20.60 -14.61 -7.02
CA THR A 337 -20.50 -13.31 -6.31
C THR A 337 -19.27 -13.24 -5.42
N THR A 338 -18.68 -12.05 -5.22
CA THR A 338 -17.76 -11.82 -4.09
C THR A 338 -18.55 -11.72 -2.79
N GLN A 339 -17.97 -12.06 -1.64
CA GLN A 339 -18.73 -12.26 -0.38
C GLN A 339 -18.59 -11.14 0.66
N ASN A 340 -17.66 -10.20 0.48
CA ASN A 340 -17.45 -9.10 1.42
C ASN A 340 -17.12 -7.78 0.72
N ASP A 341 -17.34 -6.68 1.46
CA ASP A 341 -16.92 -5.32 1.10
C ASP A 341 -15.52 -5.00 1.67
N SER A 342 -14.83 -5.99 2.25
CA SER A 342 -13.54 -5.79 2.92
C SER A 342 -12.44 -5.54 1.89
N LYS A 343 -11.63 -4.51 2.16
CA LYS A 343 -10.41 -4.19 1.39
C LYS A 343 -9.24 -5.06 1.84
N ALA A 344 -8.24 -5.21 0.97
CA ALA A 344 -6.98 -5.85 1.36
C ALA A 344 -6.14 -4.87 2.17
N SER A 345 -5.43 -5.38 3.18
CA SER A 345 -4.26 -4.66 3.68
C SER A 345 -3.14 -4.84 2.65
N ASP A 346 -2.52 -3.74 2.22
CA ASP A 346 -1.32 -3.85 1.40
C ASP A 346 -0.16 -4.44 2.23
N ILE A 347 0.80 -5.02 1.52
CA ILE A 347 1.95 -5.70 2.09
C ILE A 347 3.18 -5.08 1.46
N ASP A 348 4.11 -4.62 2.28
CA ASP A 348 5.38 -4.07 1.83
C ASP A 348 6.11 -5.07 0.93
N LEU A 349 6.74 -4.58 -0.14
CA LEU A 349 7.66 -5.40 -0.92
C LEU A 349 8.74 -6.00 -0.02
N PRO A 350 9.20 -7.23 -0.29
CA PRO A 350 10.36 -7.75 0.40
C PRO A 350 11.54 -6.85 0.10
N SER A 351 12.06 -6.17 1.12
CA SER A 351 13.38 -5.58 1.03
C SER A 351 14.40 -6.66 1.32
N ASP A 352 15.57 -6.59 0.66
CA ASP A 352 16.79 -7.30 1.04
C ASP A 352 17.33 -6.83 2.39
N THR A 353 16.45 -6.60 3.36
CA THR A 353 16.74 -6.65 4.78
C THR A 353 16.60 -8.11 5.20
N SER A 354 17.38 -9.00 4.57
CA SER A 354 17.94 -10.08 5.38
C SER A 354 18.46 -9.41 6.64
N SER A 355 18.02 -9.86 7.81
CA SER A 355 18.39 -9.22 9.07
C SER A 355 19.90 -9.32 9.26
N LEU A 356 20.65 -8.41 8.63
CA LEU A 356 22.00 -8.09 9.02
C LEU A 356 21.84 -7.64 10.47
N GLY A 357 22.29 -8.50 11.40
CA GLY A 357 22.07 -8.34 12.83
C GLY A 357 22.26 -6.88 13.22
N ASN A 358 21.28 -6.33 13.96
CA ASN A 358 21.26 -4.92 14.34
C ASN A 358 22.65 -4.47 14.82
N ILE A 359 23.17 -3.39 14.24
CA ILE A 359 24.38 -2.75 14.74
C ILE A 359 24.08 -2.27 16.16
N SER A 360 24.86 -2.71 17.15
CA SER A 360 24.73 -2.29 18.54
C SER A 360 25.88 -1.35 18.89
N VAL A 361 25.56 -0.22 19.52
CA VAL A 361 26.52 0.73 20.10
C VAL A 361 26.37 0.67 21.61
N SER A 362 27.38 0.17 22.33
CA SER A 362 27.24 -0.08 23.77
C SER A 362 27.66 1.10 24.66
N ASN A 363 28.38 2.09 24.12
CA ASN A 363 28.81 3.26 24.89
C ASN A 363 29.28 4.43 24.01
N ILE A 364 29.15 5.68 24.49
CA ILE A 364 29.73 6.88 23.86
C ILE A 364 30.86 7.40 24.79
N PRO A 365 32.12 7.51 24.31
CA PRO A 365 33.24 7.88 25.17
C PRO A 365 33.30 9.39 25.46
N SER A 366 33.79 9.75 26.66
CA SER A 366 34.18 11.12 27.01
C SER A 366 35.63 11.38 26.62
N VAL A 367 36.01 12.65 26.50
CA VAL A 367 37.36 13.06 26.07
C VAL A 367 37.92 14.06 27.08
N ASP A 368 39.14 13.80 27.55
CA ASP A 368 39.86 14.67 28.48
C ASP A 368 41.16 15.21 27.87
N PHE A 369 41.32 16.53 27.88
CA PHE A 369 42.53 17.21 27.40
C PHE A 369 43.54 17.48 28.52
N GLY A 370 43.21 17.09 29.76
CA GLY A 370 44.05 17.25 30.94
C GLY A 370 44.20 18.70 31.39
N GLN A 371 45.18 18.93 32.25
CA GLN A 371 45.49 20.27 32.75
C GLN A 371 46.51 20.97 31.85
N LEU A 372 46.11 22.09 31.24
CA LEU A 372 46.96 22.89 30.36
C LEU A 372 47.24 24.25 31.02
N GLY A 373 48.47 24.74 30.87
CA GLY A 373 48.81 26.11 31.28
C GLY A 373 48.24 27.13 30.29
N ILE A 374 47.70 28.24 30.80
CA ILE A 374 47.23 29.35 29.94
C ILE A 374 48.39 29.86 29.10
N ASN A 375 48.15 30.05 27.79
CA ASN A 375 49.15 30.47 26.79
C ASN A 375 50.37 29.55 26.63
N SER A 376 50.38 28.37 27.28
CA SER A 376 51.55 27.49 27.29
C SER A 376 51.59 26.52 26.09
N VAL A 377 50.42 26.17 25.58
CA VAL A 377 50.23 25.17 24.51
C VAL A 377 49.24 25.72 23.50
N ASP A 378 49.51 25.52 22.21
CA ASP A 378 48.64 25.98 21.13
C ASP A 378 47.73 24.87 20.58
N ILE A 379 48.14 23.61 20.77
CA ILE A 379 47.45 22.41 20.30
C ILE A 379 47.43 21.37 21.43
N ALA A 380 46.26 20.81 21.73
CA ALA A 380 46.11 19.70 22.66
C ALA A 380 45.30 18.56 22.03
N ASN A 381 45.71 17.34 22.35
CA ASN A 381 45.05 16.12 21.91
C ASN A 381 44.28 15.51 23.08
N GLY A 382 43.05 15.09 22.83
CA GLY A 382 42.18 14.51 23.83
C GLY A 382 42.48 13.03 24.07
N ASN A 383 42.39 12.62 25.33
CA ASN A 383 42.45 11.22 25.75
C ASN A 383 41.03 10.68 25.94
N TRP A 384 40.73 9.54 25.34
CA TRP A 384 39.43 8.88 25.48
C TRP A 384 39.28 8.23 26.86
N SER A 385 38.09 8.36 27.46
CA SER A 385 37.77 7.68 28.72
C SER A 385 37.63 6.16 28.56
N GLN A 386 37.23 5.72 27.35
CA GLN A 386 37.04 4.31 26.96
C GLN A 386 36.93 4.19 25.43
N ASN A 387 36.95 2.97 24.91
CA ASN A 387 36.74 2.74 23.47
C ASN A 387 35.24 2.86 23.14
N LEU A 388 34.88 3.52 22.02
CA LEU A 388 33.56 3.29 21.40
C LEU A 388 33.50 1.83 20.97
N SER A 389 32.45 1.14 21.39
CA SER A 389 32.27 -0.27 21.11
C SER A 389 31.05 -0.47 20.22
N ILE A 390 31.28 -1.10 19.07
CA ILE A 390 30.24 -1.41 18.10
C ILE A 390 30.25 -2.91 17.79
N SER A 391 29.09 -3.49 17.48
CA SER A 391 28.96 -4.88 17.07
C SER A 391 27.90 -5.01 16.01
N GLY A 392 28.12 -5.83 14.99
CA GLY A 392 27.13 -6.10 13.94
C GLY A 392 27.62 -7.20 13.01
N SER A 393 26.97 -7.34 11.87
CA SER A 393 27.37 -8.27 10.81
C SER A 393 28.54 -7.71 10.01
N LYS A 394 29.52 -8.56 9.68
CA LYS A 394 30.67 -8.22 8.85
C LYS A 394 30.19 -7.67 7.50
N GLY A 395 30.79 -6.57 7.08
CA GLY A 395 30.46 -5.89 5.83
C GLY A 395 29.36 -4.85 5.95
N GLN A 396 28.67 -4.74 7.09
CA GLN A 396 27.78 -3.60 7.34
C GLN A 396 28.59 -2.30 7.40
N GLU A 397 28.04 -1.26 6.80
CA GLU A 397 28.56 0.10 6.87
C GLU A 397 27.84 0.86 7.98
N LEU A 398 28.60 1.61 8.77
CA LEU A 398 28.13 2.49 9.83
C LEU A 398 28.74 3.85 9.60
N LYS A 399 27.90 4.86 9.49
CA LYS A 399 28.35 6.25 9.39
C LYS A 399 28.19 6.94 10.74
N ILE A 400 29.28 7.46 11.28
CA ILE A 400 29.33 8.13 12.58
C ILE A 400 29.59 9.61 12.34
N SER A 401 28.60 10.44 12.66
CA SER A 401 28.73 11.91 12.61
C SER A 401 28.94 12.45 14.02
N VAL A 402 29.89 13.36 14.19
CA VAL A 402 30.13 14.08 15.44
C VAL A 402 29.97 15.57 15.21
N ALA A 403 29.07 16.20 15.96
CA ALA A 403 28.81 17.63 15.88
C ALA A 403 29.18 18.35 17.18
N LEU A 404 29.71 19.58 17.08
CA LEU A 404 29.90 20.47 18.23
C LEU A 404 28.60 21.19 18.56
N SER A 405 27.90 20.69 19.58
CA SER A 405 26.57 21.19 19.98
C SER A 405 26.66 22.41 20.89
N ASN A 406 27.63 22.41 21.81
CA ASN A 406 27.96 23.57 22.64
C ASN A 406 29.47 23.77 22.63
N ASN A 407 29.88 25.02 22.38
CA ASN A 407 31.29 25.38 22.31
C ASN A 407 31.96 25.33 23.70
N PHE A 408 33.29 25.41 23.71
CA PHE A 408 34.13 25.34 24.89
C PHE A 408 33.84 26.49 25.86
N GLU A 409 33.13 26.21 26.95
CA GLU A 409 32.64 27.21 27.91
C GLU A 409 33.28 27.01 29.28
N ASN A 410 33.69 28.11 29.91
CA ASN A 410 34.22 28.12 31.27
C ASN A 410 33.10 27.86 32.28
N GLU A 411 33.18 26.78 33.04
CA GLU A 411 32.09 26.33 33.94
C GLU A 411 31.76 27.32 35.05
N THR A 412 32.69 28.20 35.43
CA THR A 412 32.48 29.16 36.53
C THR A 412 32.01 30.53 36.03
N SER A 413 32.51 30.99 34.88
CA SER A 413 32.24 32.33 34.36
C SER A 413 31.26 32.39 33.20
N GLY A 414 30.93 31.24 32.59
CA GLY A 414 30.06 31.14 31.41
C GLY A 414 30.67 31.74 30.14
N GLN A 415 31.96 32.07 30.15
CA GLN A 415 32.63 32.65 29.00
C GLN A 415 33.04 31.57 28.01
N THR A 416 32.68 31.76 26.74
CA THR A 416 33.02 30.87 25.64
C THR A 416 34.41 31.19 25.08
N ALA A 417 35.19 30.16 24.81
CA ALA A 417 36.44 30.26 24.05
C ALA A 417 36.15 29.99 22.56
N ASP A 418 35.45 30.91 21.93
CA ASP A 418 34.91 30.76 20.56
C ASP A 418 35.97 30.72 19.44
N GLN A 419 37.21 31.10 19.74
CA GLN A 419 38.31 31.10 18.77
C GLN A 419 39.04 29.75 18.66
N VAL A 420 38.79 28.80 19.56
CA VAL A 420 39.42 27.47 19.48
C VAL A 420 38.87 26.69 18.29
N GLN A 421 39.70 25.84 17.71
CA GLN A 421 39.32 25.02 16.56
C GLN A 421 39.34 23.54 16.91
N TRP A 422 38.24 22.84 16.61
CA TRP A 422 38.06 21.42 16.83
C TRP A 422 38.35 20.64 15.56
N SER A 423 39.16 19.61 15.68
CA SER A 423 39.49 18.70 14.60
C SER A 423 39.38 17.25 15.06
N LEU A 424 38.96 16.38 14.16
CA LEU A 424 39.07 14.94 14.31
C LEU A 424 40.32 14.48 13.55
N VAL A 425 41.22 13.75 14.21
CA VAL A 425 42.47 13.29 13.61
C VAL A 425 42.44 11.78 13.48
N ASP A 426 42.61 11.27 12.27
CA ASP A 426 42.90 9.86 12.01
C ASP A 426 44.38 9.60 12.27
N SER A 427 44.68 8.81 13.30
CA SER A 427 46.02 8.42 13.73
C SER A 427 46.71 7.42 12.81
N GLU A 428 45.97 6.68 11.97
CA GLU A 428 46.57 5.73 11.01
C GLU A 428 47.10 6.46 9.78
N ASN A 429 46.33 7.43 9.28
CA ASN A 429 46.65 8.16 8.06
C ASN A 429 47.19 9.57 8.29
N ASN A 430 47.29 10.02 9.55
CA ASN A 430 47.61 11.41 9.94
C ASN A 430 46.72 12.47 9.27
N GLN A 431 45.47 12.11 8.95
CA GLN A 431 44.52 13.04 8.34
C GLN A 431 43.83 13.86 9.43
N THR A 432 43.85 15.18 9.30
CA THR A 432 43.18 16.11 10.22
C THR A 432 41.93 16.69 9.55
N ILE A 433 40.77 16.51 10.17
CA ILE A 433 39.47 16.98 9.68
C ILE A 433 38.96 18.07 10.63
N PRO A 434 39.17 19.36 10.32
CA PRO A 434 38.62 20.45 11.10
C PRO A 434 37.09 20.51 10.93
N PHE A 435 36.36 20.66 12.02
CA PHE A 435 34.89 20.70 11.99
C PHE A 435 34.25 21.83 12.78
N SER A 436 34.98 22.59 13.58
CA SER A 436 34.43 23.81 14.22
C SER A 436 34.12 24.95 13.24
N THR A 437 34.62 24.88 12.00
CA THR A 437 34.43 25.92 10.97
C THR A 437 33.30 25.63 9.98
N SER A 438 32.71 24.43 10.00
CA SER A 438 31.57 24.08 9.15
C SER A 438 30.25 24.55 9.77
N ASP A 439 29.22 24.71 8.94
CA ASP A 439 27.85 25.02 9.37
C ASP A 439 26.88 23.94 8.83
N PRO A 440 26.41 23.00 9.67
CA PRO A 440 26.73 22.84 11.10
C PRO A 440 28.16 22.28 11.34
N PRO A 441 28.77 22.52 12.52
CA PRO A 441 30.13 22.12 12.83
C PRO A 441 30.24 20.60 13.08
N THR A 442 30.38 19.84 12.00
CA THR A 442 30.28 18.37 11.99
C THR A 442 31.44 17.69 11.26
N ALA A 443 31.91 16.56 11.78
CA ALA A 443 32.82 15.61 11.13
C ALA A 443 32.15 14.24 10.96
N SER A 444 32.53 13.49 9.93
CA SER A 444 31.98 12.15 9.64
C SER A 444 33.09 11.10 9.57
N ILE A 445 32.79 9.91 10.07
CA ILE A 445 33.62 8.70 10.00
C ILE A 445 32.77 7.63 9.33
N ASP A 446 33.27 7.07 8.23
CA ASP A 446 32.67 5.91 7.59
C ASP A 446 33.40 4.65 8.09
N TYR A 447 32.64 3.69 8.63
CA TYR A 447 33.20 2.47 9.22
C TYR A 447 32.54 1.23 8.64
N THR A 448 33.34 0.22 8.26
CA THR A 448 32.83 -1.09 7.84
C THR A 448 33.15 -2.13 8.92
N ILE A 449 32.14 -2.87 9.39
CA ILE A 449 32.30 -3.92 10.39
C ILE A 449 33.13 -5.07 9.81
N GLN A 450 34.18 -5.49 10.53
CA GLN A 450 35.17 -6.44 10.04
C GLN A 450 34.89 -7.88 10.48
N ASN A 451 34.22 -8.06 11.61
CA ASN A 451 33.99 -9.34 12.28
C ASN A 451 32.52 -9.51 12.67
N ASN A 452 31.97 -10.69 12.41
CA ASN A 452 30.58 -11.01 12.73
C ASN A 452 30.33 -11.02 14.24
N ASN A 453 29.35 -10.24 14.70
CA ASN A 453 28.78 -10.26 16.05
C ASN A 453 29.82 -10.20 17.17
N THR A 454 30.97 -9.57 16.89
CA THR A 454 32.05 -9.36 17.84
C THR A 454 32.16 -7.87 18.12
N GLN A 455 32.51 -7.51 19.35
CA GLN A 455 32.69 -6.11 19.73
C GLN A 455 33.98 -5.56 19.11
N GLU A 456 33.85 -4.51 18.31
CA GLU A 456 34.95 -3.80 17.64
C GLU A 456 35.16 -2.42 18.29
N SER A 457 36.38 -1.88 18.16
CA SER A 457 36.79 -0.60 18.76
C SER A 457 37.22 0.43 17.69
N PRO A 458 36.28 0.92 16.85
CA PRO A 458 36.57 1.77 15.68
C PRO A 458 37.23 3.10 16.02
N LEU A 459 36.88 3.75 17.13
CA LEU A 459 37.42 5.07 17.48
C LEU A 459 38.84 5.05 18.04
N LYS A 460 39.47 3.88 18.20
CA LYS A 460 40.87 3.82 18.64
C LYS A 460 41.81 4.53 17.65
N ASN A 461 41.41 4.56 16.39
CA ASN A 461 42.19 5.17 15.32
C ASN A 461 41.97 6.68 15.23
N TYR A 462 41.00 7.25 15.94
CA TYR A 462 40.70 8.67 15.88
C TYR A 462 40.95 9.34 17.23
N TYR A 463 41.32 10.62 17.24
CA TYR A 463 41.32 11.44 18.46
C TYR A 463 40.86 12.87 18.15
N PHE A 464 40.31 13.55 19.15
CA PHE A 464 39.99 14.97 19.02
C PHE A 464 41.21 15.82 19.31
N GLN A 465 41.41 16.83 18.48
CA GLN A 465 42.41 17.84 18.66
C GLN A 465 41.73 19.20 18.79
N ILE A 466 42.18 19.98 19.77
CA ILE A 466 41.84 21.40 19.87
C ILE A 466 43.09 22.21 19.53
N SER A 467 42.91 23.20 18.67
CA SER A 467 43.98 24.12 18.26
C SER A 467 43.56 25.57 18.50
N ASN A 468 44.53 26.49 18.38
CA ASN A 468 44.38 27.90 18.75
C ASN A 468 44.07 28.11 20.25
N LEU A 469 44.64 27.27 21.12
CA LEU A 469 44.42 27.32 22.56
C LEU A 469 44.98 28.59 23.23
N LYS A 470 45.96 29.25 22.60
CA LYS A 470 46.47 30.56 23.07
C LYS A 470 45.42 31.67 23.04
N SER A 471 44.29 31.46 22.36
CA SER A 471 43.15 32.38 22.40
C SER A 471 42.41 32.37 23.74
N VAL A 472 42.58 31.31 24.57
CA VAL A 472 41.93 31.18 25.88
C VAL A 472 42.60 32.10 26.89
N LYS A 473 41.86 33.12 27.38
CA LYS A 473 42.42 34.17 28.24
C LYS A 473 42.27 33.94 29.75
N TYR A 474 41.37 33.04 30.16
CA TYR A 474 40.97 32.91 31.56
C TYR A 474 41.24 31.50 32.10
N SER A 475 41.74 31.42 33.33
CA SER A 475 41.88 30.16 34.07
C SER A 475 40.51 29.60 34.46
N GLY A 476 40.37 28.28 34.40
CA GLY A 476 39.22 27.58 34.96
C GLY A 476 39.03 26.23 34.30
N ASN A 477 37.97 25.55 34.70
CA ASN A 477 37.50 24.34 34.04
C ASN A 477 36.66 24.73 32.84
N TYR A 478 36.91 24.07 31.71
CA TYR A 478 36.18 24.28 30.47
C TYR A 478 35.54 22.97 30.03
N LYS A 479 34.34 23.06 29.47
CA LYS A 479 33.60 21.92 28.93
C LYS A 479 33.03 22.27 27.56
N ALA A 480 33.01 21.29 26.66
CA ALA A 480 32.26 21.34 25.41
C ALA A 480 31.30 20.14 25.35
N THR A 481 30.24 20.26 24.55
CA THR A 481 29.29 19.16 24.31
C THR A 481 29.35 18.75 22.85
N LEU A 482 29.62 17.46 22.62
CA LEU A 482 29.61 16.85 21.29
C LEU A 482 28.38 15.94 21.18
N THR A 483 27.63 16.05 20.08
CA THR A 483 26.55 15.12 19.74
C THR A 483 27.05 14.10 18.74
N TRP A 484 26.77 12.82 19.02
CA TRP A 484 27.09 11.69 18.15
C TRP A 484 25.81 11.23 17.46
N THR A 485 25.87 11.09 16.14
CA THR A 485 24.77 10.56 15.32
C THR A 485 25.29 9.36 14.55
N PHE A 486 24.63 8.24 14.73
CA PHE A 486 24.92 7.00 14.02
C PHE A 486 23.85 6.86 12.93
N THR A 487 24.29 6.82 11.68
CA THR A 487 23.44 6.64 10.49
C THR A 487 23.79 5.31 9.86
N ASP A 488 22.78 4.64 9.30
CA ASP A 488 22.88 3.32 8.66
C ASP A 488 23.15 2.14 9.64
N GLY A 489 23.11 2.42 10.95
CA GLY A 489 22.76 1.54 12.07
C GLY A 489 21.57 2.16 12.86
N PRO A 490 21.01 1.50 13.90
CA PRO A 490 19.83 2.01 14.60
C PRO A 490 20.03 3.38 15.26
#